data_AF-A0AAJ2WJS5-F1
#
_entry.id   AF-A0AAJ2WJS5-F1
#
_cell.length_a   1.000
_cell.length_b   1.000
_cell.length_c   1.000
_cell.angle_alpha   90.00
_cell.angle_beta   90.00
_cell.angle_gamma   90.00
#
_symmetry.space_group_name_H-M   'P 1'
#
loop_
_entity.id
_entity.type
_entity.pdbx_description
1 polymer ?
#
loop_
_entity_poly.entity_id
_entity_poly.type
_entity_poly.pdbx_seq_one_letter_code
_entity_poly.pdbx_strand_id
1 'polypeptide(L)'
;SFRDGGQIEEAANRITLDGGQDFVVNDGSRGFFRRVVEARNYNTYLTRTGIFERHRQTVPQINIINLHGSVYWSRHADQVHVNYSHDHLVDAPLVDDQMRDAVQAYWRQLDAGGPVTALPDVSLTQVQMDAFWTAYRQLPIVNPTKWKFHETVFEEHYYQMLRMLSFELERENAVLITFGFSFADEHILNLVKRSLSNPQLMVFVTCFNETEHSRLSAQFADYANVVCVMAPNGHLTFDAFNALLSAANPPPAAGPVVGAVP
;
A
#
# COMPACT_ATOMS: atom_id res chain seq x y z
N SER A 1 -8.02 7.70 -5.30
CA SER A 1 -7.22 6.89 -4.36
C SER A 1 -8.05 5.93 -3.50
N PHE A 2 -9.40 5.92 -3.54
CA PHE A 2 -10.22 4.96 -2.78
C PHE A 2 -10.50 3.62 -3.48
N ARG A 3 -10.08 3.44 -4.75
CA ARG A 3 -10.21 2.16 -5.48
C ARG A 3 -9.11 1.15 -5.14
N ASP A 4 -8.04 1.56 -4.45
CA ASP A 4 -6.83 0.74 -4.33
C ASP A 4 -6.82 -0.18 -3.08
N GLY A 5 -7.60 0.14 -2.04
CA GLY A 5 -7.53 -0.52 -0.72
C GLY A 5 -8.08 -1.95 -0.62
N GLY A 6 -8.26 -2.63 -1.75
CA GLY A 6 -8.75 -4.01 -1.82
C GLY A 6 -8.31 -4.82 -3.04
N GLN A 7 -7.77 -4.17 -4.08
CA GLN A 7 -7.35 -4.85 -5.31
C GLN A 7 -6.07 -5.67 -5.11
N ILE A 8 -5.20 -5.25 -4.19
CA ILE A 8 -3.97 -5.98 -3.88
C ILE A 8 -4.32 -7.29 -3.19
N GLU A 9 -5.24 -7.27 -2.22
CA GLU A 9 -5.72 -8.45 -1.51
C GLU A 9 -6.43 -9.42 -2.46
N GLU A 10 -7.25 -8.92 -3.38
CA GLU A 10 -7.94 -9.75 -4.38
C GLU A 10 -6.95 -10.36 -5.39
N ALA A 11 -6.00 -9.57 -5.89
CA ALA A 11 -4.95 -10.07 -6.77
C ALA A 11 -4.08 -11.12 -6.08
N ALA A 12 -3.70 -10.87 -4.82
CA ALA A 12 -2.90 -11.78 -4.02
C ALA A 12 -3.65 -13.09 -3.74
N ASN A 13 -4.96 -13.02 -3.45
CA ASN A 13 -5.82 -14.20 -3.30
C ASN A 13 -5.86 -15.04 -4.59
N ARG A 14 -6.05 -14.40 -5.76
CA ARG A 14 -6.04 -15.09 -7.06
C ARG A 14 -4.72 -15.82 -7.32
N ILE A 15 -3.59 -15.16 -7.13
CA ILE A 15 -2.25 -15.76 -7.35
C ILE A 15 -2.01 -16.93 -6.38
N THR A 16 -2.44 -16.79 -5.13
CA THR A 16 -2.31 -17.85 -4.11
C THR A 16 -3.12 -19.10 -4.51
N LEU A 17 -4.32 -18.91 -5.09
CA LEU A 17 -5.20 -20.00 -5.50
C LEU A 17 -4.77 -20.68 -6.81
N ASP A 18 -4.07 -19.98 -7.70
CA ASP A 18 -3.52 -20.56 -8.95
C ASP A 18 -2.44 -21.63 -8.69
N GLY A 19 -1.88 -21.70 -7.47
CA GLY A 19 -1.01 -22.80 -7.01
C GLY A 19 0.39 -22.87 -7.64
N GLY A 20 0.73 -21.91 -8.51
CA GLY A 20 2.01 -21.88 -9.23
C GLY A 20 3.21 -21.41 -8.41
N GLN A 21 3.00 -20.77 -7.26
CA GLN A 21 4.06 -20.26 -6.39
C GLN A 21 3.71 -20.48 -4.92
N ASP A 22 4.72 -20.86 -4.13
CA ASP A 22 4.58 -21.07 -2.70
C ASP A 22 5.00 -19.81 -1.92
N PHE A 23 4.02 -19.01 -1.52
CA PHE A 23 4.23 -17.85 -0.65
C PHE A 23 3.00 -17.62 0.23
N VAL A 24 3.15 -16.81 1.27
CA VAL A 24 2.08 -16.42 2.18
C VAL A 24 1.84 -14.93 2.07
N VAL A 25 0.57 -14.53 2.06
CA VAL A 25 0.15 -13.15 2.21
C VAL A 25 -0.26 -12.93 3.66
N ASN A 26 0.34 -11.95 4.31
CA ASN A 26 0.06 -11.59 5.70
C ASN A 26 -0.49 -10.16 5.76
N ASP A 27 -1.79 -10.06 6.00
CA ASP A 27 -2.54 -8.81 6.18
C ASP A 27 -2.56 -8.34 7.65
N GLY A 28 -1.74 -8.95 8.51
CA GLY A 28 -1.70 -8.69 9.94
C GLY A 28 -2.93 -9.19 10.71
N SER A 29 -3.87 -9.86 10.04
CA SER A 29 -5.08 -10.37 10.68
C SER A 29 -4.89 -11.82 11.12
N ARG A 30 -5.37 -12.14 12.33
CA ARG A 30 -5.28 -13.49 12.89
C ARG A 30 -6.60 -13.89 13.53
N GLY A 31 -6.94 -15.17 13.41
CA GLY A 31 -8.12 -15.77 14.02
C GLY A 31 -8.76 -16.80 13.10
N PHE A 32 -9.78 -17.50 13.59
CA PHE A 32 -10.43 -18.58 12.84
C PHE A 32 -11.81 -18.14 12.31
N PHE A 33 -12.78 -17.92 13.20
CA PHE A 33 -14.09 -17.37 12.82
C PHE A 33 -14.12 -15.86 12.70
N ARG A 34 -13.29 -15.18 13.51
CA ARG A 34 -13.14 -13.72 13.51
C ARG A 34 -11.67 -13.42 13.39
N ARG A 35 -11.30 -12.63 12.39
CA ARG A 35 -9.92 -12.20 12.16
C ARG A 35 -9.73 -10.80 12.72
N VAL A 36 -8.72 -10.62 13.56
CA VAL A 36 -8.39 -9.35 14.21
C VAL A 36 -7.00 -8.91 13.77
N VAL A 37 -6.86 -7.64 13.38
CA VAL A 37 -5.58 -7.04 12.97
C VAL A 37 -4.83 -6.60 14.20
N GLU A 38 -3.56 -7.02 14.30
CA GLU A 38 -2.65 -6.59 15.35
C GLU A 38 -1.24 -6.40 14.78
N ALA A 39 -0.53 -5.36 15.22
CA ALA A 39 0.80 -5.05 14.70
C ALA A 39 1.80 -6.22 14.85
N ARG A 40 1.69 -6.99 15.94
CA ARG A 40 2.56 -8.15 16.18
C ARG A 40 2.42 -9.25 15.13
N ASN A 41 1.28 -9.34 14.43
CA ASN A 41 1.03 -10.42 13.47
C ASN A 41 1.86 -10.25 12.19
N TYR A 42 2.25 -9.02 11.83
CA TYR A 42 3.15 -8.78 10.68
C TYR A 42 4.55 -9.37 10.87
N ASN A 43 4.94 -9.65 12.12
CA ASN A 43 6.22 -10.30 12.46
C ASN A 43 6.12 -11.83 12.55
N THR A 44 4.99 -12.42 12.19
CA THR A 44 4.83 -13.88 12.13
C THR A 44 5.27 -14.37 10.75
N TYR A 45 5.90 -15.55 10.71
CA TYR A 45 6.32 -16.19 9.47
C TYR A 45 5.94 -17.67 9.50
N LEU A 46 5.52 -18.19 8.35
CA LEU A 46 5.25 -19.61 8.17
C LEU A 46 6.57 -20.34 7.85
N THR A 47 6.83 -21.43 8.55
CA THR A 47 7.89 -22.37 8.15
C THR A 47 7.30 -23.76 7.93
N ARG A 48 7.78 -24.42 6.89
CA ARG A 48 7.49 -25.82 6.61
C ARG A 48 8.60 -26.67 7.19
N THR A 49 8.20 -27.81 7.73
CA THR A 49 9.12 -28.81 8.24
C THR A 49 8.85 -30.15 7.57
N GLY A 50 9.90 -30.94 7.40
CA GLY A 50 9.71 -32.35 7.05
C GLY A 50 9.03 -33.09 8.21
N ILE A 51 8.46 -34.27 7.95
CA ILE A 51 7.75 -35.10 8.94
C ILE A 51 8.63 -35.38 10.19
N PHE A 52 9.96 -35.47 10.00
CA PHE A 52 10.93 -35.68 11.08
C PHE A 52 11.57 -34.39 11.59
N GLU A 53 11.08 -33.22 11.16
CA GLU A 53 11.54 -31.88 11.54
C GLU A 53 13.04 -31.58 11.30
N ARG A 54 13.74 -32.46 10.58
CA ARG A 54 15.17 -32.31 10.28
C ARG A 54 15.50 -31.20 9.28
N HIS A 55 14.50 -30.78 8.53
CA HIS A 55 14.60 -29.71 7.55
C HIS A 55 13.50 -28.70 7.84
N ARG A 56 13.89 -27.43 7.85
CA ARG A 56 13.07 -26.26 8.15
C ARG A 56 13.25 -25.31 6.97
N GLN A 57 12.16 -25.00 6.28
CA GLN A 57 12.17 -24.04 5.18
C GLN A 57 11.17 -22.94 5.50
N THR A 58 11.63 -21.70 5.58
CA THR A 58 10.73 -20.55 5.69
C THR A 58 10.02 -20.35 4.37
N VAL A 59 8.70 -20.19 4.41
CA VAL A 59 7.90 -19.90 3.22
C VAL A 59 8.04 -18.40 2.94
N PRO A 60 8.33 -17.98 1.68
CA PRO A 60 8.32 -16.57 1.30
C PRO A 60 7.02 -15.89 1.73
N GLN A 61 7.11 -14.67 2.24
CA GLN A 61 5.94 -13.94 2.75
C GLN A 61 5.93 -12.50 2.24
N ILE A 62 4.73 -12.03 1.92
CA ILE A 62 4.44 -10.63 1.60
C ILE A 62 3.52 -10.08 2.68
N ASN A 63 3.94 -9.00 3.32
CA ASN A 63 3.10 -8.28 4.28
C ASN A 63 2.30 -7.19 3.54
N ILE A 64 0.98 -7.19 3.69
CA ILE A 64 0.10 -6.12 3.17
C ILE A 64 -0.31 -5.25 4.36
N ILE A 65 0.19 -4.02 4.40
CA ILE A 65 -0.07 -3.08 5.50
C ILE A 65 -0.95 -1.93 5.00
N ASN A 66 -2.19 -1.87 5.50
CA ASN A 66 -3.14 -0.82 5.17
C ASN A 66 -3.01 0.38 6.12
N LEU A 67 -2.06 1.29 5.84
CA LEU A 67 -1.79 2.47 6.67
C LEU A 67 -3.05 3.33 6.91
N HIS A 68 -3.82 3.63 5.86
CA HIS A 68 -5.01 4.47 5.98
C HIS A 68 -6.28 3.71 6.37
N GLY A 69 -6.15 2.46 6.79
CA GLY A 69 -7.29 1.56 6.99
C GLY A 69 -7.73 0.88 5.69
N SER A 70 -8.77 0.06 5.80
CA SER A 70 -9.32 -0.71 4.69
C SER A 70 -10.85 -0.71 4.75
N VAL A 71 -11.48 -0.86 3.58
CA VAL A 71 -12.94 -1.04 3.47
C VAL A 71 -13.39 -2.39 4.02
N TYR A 72 -12.48 -3.35 4.16
CA TYR A 72 -12.73 -4.67 4.76
C TYR A 72 -12.58 -4.66 6.29
N TRP A 73 -12.24 -3.51 6.87
CA TRP A 73 -12.10 -3.39 8.31
C TRP A 73 -13.42 -2.95 8.94
N SER A 74 -13.71 -3.48 10.12
CA SER A 74 -14.77 -3.01 11.00
C SER A 74 -14.27 -2.92 12.43
N ARG A 75 -14.81 -1.96 13.20
CA ARG A 75 -14.48 -1.82 14.61
C ARG A 75 -15.45 -2.64 15.45
N HIS A 76 -14.90 -3.45 16.34
CA HIS A 76 -15.64 -3.99 17.48
C HIS A 76 -14.85 -3.75 18.77
N ALA A 77 -15.40 -2.91 19.65
CA ALA A 77 -14.71 -2.42 20.85
C ALA A 77 -13.33 -1.82 20.49
N ASP A 78 -12.26 -2.31 21.11
CA ASP A 78 -10.88 -1.86 20.89
C ASP A 78 -10.13 -2.69 19.85
N GLN A 79 -10.85 -3.42 18.99
CA GLN A 79 -10.27 -4.33 18.01
C GLN A 79 -10.73 -4.00 16.60
N VAL A 80 -9.79 -4.17 15.66
CA VAL A 80 -10.03 -4.04 14.22
C VAL A 80 -10.26 -5.42 13.65
N HIS A 81 -11.49 -5.68 13.22
CA HIS A 81 -11.90 -6.93 12.59
C HIS A 81 -11.74 -6.84 11.07
N VAL A 82 -11.39 -7.95 10.44
CA VAL A 82 -11.27 -8.05 8.98
C VAL A 82 -12.34 -8.99 8.45
N ASN A 83 -13.08 -8.54 7.44
CA ASN A 83 -14.05 -9.33 6.73
C ASN A 83 -13.98 -9.06 5.22
N TYR A 84 -13.49 -10.05 4.47
CA TYR A 84 -13.42 -10.03 3.01
C TYR A 84 -14.70 -10.56 2.33
N SER A 85 -15.75 -10.89 3.09
CA SER A 85 -17.03 -11.29 2.48
C SER A 85 -17.67 -10.12 1.75
N HIS A 86 -18.23 -10.39 0.58
CA HIS A 86 -18.95 -9.39 -0.20
C HIS A 86 -20.14 -8.83 0.58
N ASP A 87 -20.78 -9.65 1.43
CA ASP A 87 -21.94 -9.24 2.24
C ASP A 87 -21.61 -8.08 3.19
N HIS A 88 -20.37 -8.01 3.70
CA HIS A 88 -19.94 -6.96 4.62
C HIS A 88 -19.90 -5.56 3.98
N LEU A 89 -19.68 -5.49 2.66
CA LEU A 89 -19.71 -4.22 1.93
C LEU A 89 -21.15 -3.76 1.61
N VAL A 90 -22.15 -4.62 1.83
CA VAL A 90 -23.56 -4.39 1.48
C VAL A 90 -24.38 -3.89 2.68
N ASP A 91 -23.96 -4.17 3.92
CA ASP A 91 -24.75 -3.88 5.13
C ASP A 91 -24.97 -2.38 5.42
N ALA A 92 -24.17 -1.49 4.81
CA ALA A 92 -24.43 -0.06 4.78
C ALA A 92 -23.82 0.56 3.50
N PRO A 93 -24.56 0.61 2.38
CA PRO A 93 -24.03 1.21 1.17
C PRO A 93 -23.71 2.68 1.47
N LEU A 94 -22.42 3.04 1.33
CA LEU A 94 -21.96 4.43 1.42
C LEU A 94 -22.79 5.37 0.54
N VAL A 95 -23.29 4.83 -0.56
CA VAL A 95 -23.96 5.54 -1.63
C VAL A 95 -25.23 4.75 -1.99
N ASP A 96 -26.39 5.38 -1.84
CA ASP A 96 -27.66 4.83 -2.31
C ASP A 96 -27.73 4.80 -3.85
N ASP A 97 -28.72 4.12 -4.42
CA ASP A 97 -28.83 3.95 -5.87
C ASP A 97 -29.00 5.30 -6.59
N GLN A 98 -29.72 6.24 -5.99
CA GLN A 98 -29.94 7.57 -6.57
C GLN A 98 -28.65 8.39 -6.63
N MET A 99 -27.86 8.37 -5.56
CA MET A 99 -26.56 9.03 -5.49
C MET A 99 -25.57 8.34 -6.43
N ARG A 100 -25.63 7.00 -6.56
CA ARG A 100 -24.81 6.23 -7.51
C ARG A 100 -25.09 6.63 -8.95
N ASP A 101 -26.35 6.75 -9.32
CA ASP A 101 -26.76 7.19 -10.66
C ASP A 101 -26.33 8.63 -10.94
N ALA A 102 -26.46 9.52 -9.95
CA ALA A 102 -26.05 10.91 -10.06
C ALA A 102 -24.54 11.06 -10.33
N VAL A 103 -23.70 10.22 -9.70
CA VAL A 103 -22.25 10.25 -9.90
C VAL A 103 -21.80 9.42 -11.11
N GLN A 104 -22.63 8.55 -11.67
CA GLN A 104 -22.19 7.55 -12.66
C GLN A 104 -21.61 8.18 -13.92
N ALA A 105 -22.20 9.26 -14.41
CA ALA A 105 -21.68 10.00 -15.56
C ALA A 105 -20.29 10.60 -15.28
N TYR A 106 -20.09 11.13 -14.07
CA TYR A 106 -18.80 11.63 -13.61
C TYR A 106 -17.75 10.52 -13.57
N TRP A 107 -18.08 9.37 -12.96
CA TRP A 107 -17.16 8.24 -12.88
C TRP A 107 -16.76 7.70 -14.26
N ARG A 108 -17.71 7.58 -15.19
CA ARG A 108 -17.41 7.13 -16.55
C ARG A 108 -16.46 8.07 -17.29
N GLN A 109 -16.66 9.38 -17.14
CA GLN A 109 -15.79 10.37 -17.76
C GLN A 109 -14.40 10.39 -17.11
N LEU A 110 -14.32 10.18 -15.79
CA LEU A 110 -13.06 10.06 -15.07
C LEU A 110 -12.27 8.82 -15.52
N ASP A 111 -12.94 7.68 -15.66
CA ASP A 111 -12.34 6.41 -16.11
C ASP A 111 -11.89 6.47 -17.58
N ALA A 112 -12.58 7.23 -18.43
CA ALA A 112 -12.19 7.45 -19.83
C ALA A 112 -10.93 8.33 -19.97
N GLY A 113 -10.52 9.01 -18.89
CA GLY A 113 -9.42 9.97 -18.91
C GLY A 113 -9.79 11.30 -19.58
N GLY A 114 -8.97 12.33 -19.34
CA GLY A 114 -9.17 13.67 -19.91
C GLY A 114 -8.93 14.78 -18.90
N PRO A 115 -9.05 16.05 -19.33
CA PRO A 115 -8.87 17.19 -18.44
C PRO A 115 -10.02 17.24 -17.42
N VAL A 116 -9.70 17.62 -16.17
CA VAL A 116 -10.66 17.77 -15.06
C VAL A 116 -11.81 18.72 -15.42
N THR A 117 -11.57 19.68 -16.32
CA THR A 117 -12.57 20.63 -16.82
C THR A 117 -13.66 19.99 -17.69
N ALA A 118 -13.46 18.78 -18.20
CA ALA A 118 -14.44 18.03 -18.98
C ALA A 118 -15.33 17.13 -18.11
N LEU A 119 -15.12 17.10 -16.79
CA LEU A 119 -15.91 16.29 -15.88
C LEU A 119 -17.32 16.90 -15.75
N PRO A 120 -18.39 16.09 -15.88
CA PRO A 120 -19.75 16.58 -15.72
C PRO A 120 -19.99 17.05 -14.29
N ASP A 121 -20.81 18.07 -14.12
CA ASP A 121 -21.18 18.54 -12.80
C ASP A 121 -22.02 17.49 -12.07
N VAL A 122 -21.77 17.32 -10.76
CA VAL A 122 -22.50 16.38 -9.91
C VAL A 122 -23.22 17.20 -8.85
N SER A 123 -24.53 17.31 -9.00
CA SER A 123 -25.38 17.97 -8.00
C SER A 123 -25.92 16.93 -7.01
N LEU A 124 -25.35 16.91 -5.80
CA LEU A 124 -25.87 16.16 -4.67
C LEU A 124 -26.63 17.08 -3.71
N THR A 125 -27.75 16.60 -3.18
CA THR A 125 -28.49 17.35 -2.15
C THR A 125 -27.75 17.31 -0.82
N GLN A 126 -27.98 18.31 0.05
CA GLN A 126 -27.39 18.33 1.39
C GLN A 126 -27.75 17.06 2.19
N VAL A 127 -28.98 16.56 2.05
CA VAL A 127 -29.42 15.33 2.71
C VAL A 127 -28.60 14.11 2.28
N GLN A 128 -28.31 13.99 0.98
CA GLN A 128 -27.46 12.90 0.45
C GLN A 128 -26.02 13.03 0.96
N MET A 129 -25.47 14.25 0.99
CA MET A 129 -24.13 14.48 1.53
C MET A 129 -24.05 14.14 3.02
N ASP A 130 -25.05 14.54 3.82
CA ASP A 130 -25.09 14.28 5.26
C ASP A 130 -25.24 12.77 5.54
N ALA A 131 -26.05 12.06 4.75
CA ALA A 131 -26.19 10.61 4.82
C ALA A 131 -24.86 9.90 4.49
N PHE A 132 -24.20 10.31 3.39
CA PHE A 132 -22.89 9.80 3.02
C PHE A 132 -21.86 10.01 4.13
N TRP A 133 -21.72 11.24 4.65
CA TRP A 133 -20.75 11.53 5.70
C TRP A 133 -21.06 10.81 7.01
N THR A 134 -22.33 10.51 7.28
CA THR A 134 -22.73 9.71 8.44
C THR A 134 -22.29 8.26 8.30
N ALA A 135 -22.51 7.64 7.13
CA ALA A 135 -22.04 6.29 6.84
C ALA A 135 -20.50 6.23 6.79
N TYR A 136 -19.87 7.18 6.09
CA TYR A 136 -18.42 7.26 5.92
C TYR A 136 -17.67 7.37 7.26
N ARG A 137 -18.19 8.15 8.21
CA ARG A 137 -17.58 8.28 9.55
C ARG A 137 -17.63 7.01 10.40
N GLN A 138 -18.42 6.01 10.02
CA GLN A 138 -18.41 4.69 10.66
C GLN A 138 -17.31 3.79 10.10
N LEU A 139 -16.74 4.13 8.94
CA LEU A 139 -15.66 3.35 8.36
C LEU A 139 -14.36 3.61 9.12
N PRO A 140 -13.60 2.56 9.45
CA PRO A 140 -12.31 2.66 10.12
C PRO A 140 -11.21 3.08 9.13
N ILE A 141 -11.32 4.30 8.60
CA ILE A 141 -10.43 4.87 7.60
C ILE A 141 -9.79 6.14 8.16
N VAL A 142 -8.47 6.22 8.07
CA VAL A 142 -7.70 7.39 8.46
C VAL A 142 -7.50 8.27 7.22
N ASN A 143 -8.15 9.42 7.19
CA ASN A 143 -7.98 10.37 6.09
C ASN A 143 -6.53 10.91 6.00
N PRO A 144 -6.00 11.14 4.79
CA PRO A 144 -4.66 11.71 4.57
C PRO A 144 -4.50 13.18 5.01
N THR A 145 -5.52 13.79 5.64
CA THR A 145 -5.49 15.19 6.07
C THR A 145 -5.30 15.30 7.57
N LYS A 146 -4.52 16.32 7.95
CA LYS A 146 -4.16 16.66 9.33
C LYS A 146 -5.43 16.91 10.16
N TRP A 147 -5.70 15.97 11.08
CA TRP A 147 -6.57 16.12 12.26
C TRP A 147 -8.07 16.22 12.04
N LYS A 148 -8.78 15.07 11.98
CA LYS A 148 -10.11 14.89 12.63
C LYS A 148 -10.45 13.41 12.81
N PHE A 149 -9.89 12.72 13.81
CA PHE A 149 -10.51 11.48 14.31
C PHE A 149 -10.50 11.45 15.83
N HIS A 150 -11.59 10.94 16.41
CA HIS A 150 -11.85 10.89 17.86
C HIS A 150 -11.49 9.51 18.44
N GLU A 151 -10.60 8.74 17.80
CA GLU A 151 -10.49 7.29 18.06
C GLU A 151 -9.04 6.80 18.21
N THR A 152 -8.64 6.59 19.46
CA THR A 152 -7.27 6.29 19.89
C THR A 152 -6.71 4.96 19.34
N VAL A 153 -7.57 3.96 19.12
CA VAL A 153 -7.15 2.61 18.67
C VAL A 153 -6.62 2.62 17.24
N PHE A 154 -7.27 3.35 16.33
CA PHE A 154 -6.83 3.43 14.93
C PHE A 154 -5.61 4.34 14.77
N GLU A 155 -5.52 5.40 15.57
CA GLU A 155 -4.31 6.21 15.66
C GLU A 155 -3.13 5.37 16.15
N GLU A 156 -3.32 4.57 17.20
CA GLU A 156 -2.30 3.65 17.68
C GLU A 156 -1.89 2.66 16.58
N HIS A 157 -2.85 1.99 15.93
CA HIS A 157 -2.55 1.07 14.84
C HIS A 157 -1.74 1.75 13.72
N TYR A 158 -2.19 2.92 13.24
CA TYR A 158 -1.51 3.71 12.22
C TYR A 158 -0.07 4.05 12.60
N TYR A 159 0.16 4.58 13.81
CA TYR A 159 1.50 4.91 14.28
C TYR A 159 2.40 3.67 14.46
N GLN A 160 1.83 2.53 14.88
CA GLN A 160 2.57 1.27 14.93
C GLN A 160 2.98 0.83 13.51
N MET A 161 2.11 0.99 12.51
CA MET A 161 2.43 0.64 11.12
C MET A 161 3.54 1.51 10.54
N LEU A 162 3.51 2.82 10.81
CA LEU A 162 4.59 3.73 10.44
C LEU A 162 5.90 3.38 11.14
N ARG A 163 5.84 2.98 12.42
CA ARG A 163 7.02 2.50 13.14
C ARG A 163 7.62 1.26 12.51
N MET A 164 6.79 0.30 12.09
CA MET A 164 7.27 -0.88 11.36
C MET A 164 7.91 -0.51 10.01
N LEU A 165 7.31 0.42 9.25
CA LEU A 165 7.93 0.94 8.02
C LEU A 165 9.33 1.50 8.31
N SER A 166 9.49 2.32 9.35
CA SER A 166 10.80 2.85 9.75
C SER A 166 11.81 1.73 10.03
N PHE A 167 11.41 0.69 10.75
CA PHE A 167 12.28 -0.45 11.04
C PHE A 167 12.69 -1.22 9.79
N GLU A 168 11.76 -1.47 8.86
CA GLU A 168 12.08 -2.14 7.60
C GLU A 168 13.06 -1.33 6.73
N LEU A 169 12.94 0.00 6.73
CA LEU A 169 13.85 0.89 5.99
C LEU A 169 15.26 0.99 6.62
N GLU A 170 15.38 0.72 7.92
CA GLU A 170 16.66 0.68 8.64
C GLU A 170 17.41 -0.65 8.48
N ARG A 171 16.77 -1.68 7.90
CA ARG A 171 17.43 -2.99 7.68
C ARG A 171 18.53 -2.89 6.63
N GLU A 172 19.53 -3.77 6.77
CA GLU A 172 20.55 -3.95 5.75
C GLU A 172 19.93 -4.44 4.43
N ASN A 173 20.42 -3.91 3.32
CA ASN A 173 19.98 -4.27 1.96
C ASN A 173 18.47 -4.12 1.72
N ALA A 174 17.85 -3.11 2.32
CA ALA A 174 16.44 -2.77 2.11
C ALA A 174 16.23 -2.04 0.78
N VAL A 175 15.10 -2.32 0.11
CA VAL A 175 14.68 -1.58 -1.09
C VAL A 175 13.25 -1.09 -0.88
N LEU A 176 13.05 0.22 -1.01
CA LEU A 176 11.73 0.84 -1.06
C LEU A 176 11.37 1.20 -2.49
N ILE A 177 10.20 0.79 -2.96
CA ILE A 177 9.68 1.16 -4.28
C ILE A 177 8.32 1.83 -4.06
N THR A 178 8.13 3.04 -4.58
CA THR A 178 6.87 3.77 -4.41
C THR A 178 6.15 3.96 -5.73
N PHE A 179 4.92 3.44 -5.83
CA PHE A 179 4.01 3.61 -6.97
C PHE A 179 2.93 4.64 -6.66
N GLY A 180 2.76 5.65 -7.53
CA GLY A 180 1.67 6.63 -7.41
C GLY A 180 1.70 7.44 -6.10
N PHE A 181 2.85 7.55 -5.44
CA PHE A 181 2.97 8.21 -4.14
C PHE A 181 3.66 9.57 -4.28
N SER A 182 2.91 10.64 -3.98
CA SER A 182 3.39 12.03 -4.17
C SER A 182 4.29 12.55 -3.05
N PHE A 183 4.38 11.82 -1.92
CA PHE A 183 5.01 12.30 -0.68
C PHE A 183 4.43 13.62 -0.14
N ALA A 184 3.14 13.87 -0.36
CA ALA A 184 2.45 15.04 0.20
C ALA A 184 2.25 14.95 1.73
N ASP A 185 2.22 13.73 2.28
CA ASP A 185 2.20 13.50 3.72
C ASP A 185 3.58 13.80 4.33
N GLU A 186 3.66 14.91 5.09
CA GLU A 186 4.90 15.36 5.74
C GLU A 186 5.46 14.34 6.73
N HIS A 187 4.63 13.54 7.40
CA HIS A 187 5.10 12.57 8.38
C HIS A 187 5.80 11.41 7.69
N ILE A 188 5.18 10.83 6.66
CA ILE A 188 5.76 9.74 5.86
C ILE A 188 7.03 10.24 5.14
N LEU A 189 6.97 11.42 4.52
CA LEU A 189 8.13 12.03 3.87
C LEU A 189 9.31 12.16 4.82
N ASN A 190 9.10 12.74 6.01
CA ASN A 190 10.17 12.94 6.98
C ASN A 190 10.69 11.62 7.54
N LEU A 191 9.83 10.61 7.70
CA LEU A 191 10.22 9.25 8.09
C LEU A 191 11.16 8.63 7.06
N VAL A 192 10.79 8.68 5.77
CA VAL A 192 11.63 8.14 4.69
C VAL A 192 12.95 8.92 4.62
N LYS A 193 12.92 10.26 4.67
CA LYS A 193 14.15 11.08 4.67
C LYS A 193 15.11 10.73 5.81
N ARG A 194 14.60 10.51 7.03
CA ARG A 194 15.44 10.06 8.15
C ARG A 194 16.05 8.67 7.90
N SER A 195 15.26 7.77 7.31
CA SER A 195 15.69 6.40 7.04
C SER A 195 16.78 6.33 5.96
N LEU A 196 16.87 7.33 5.07
CA LEU A 196 17.95 7.43 4.07
C LEU A 196 19.35 7.64 4.66
N SER A 197 19.46 7.90 5.97
CA SER A 197 20.75 7.81 6.67
C SER A 197 21.34 6.40 6.66
N ASN A 198 20.54 5.36 6.40
CA ASN A 198 20.98 4.01 6.09
C ASN A 198 21.59 3.96 4.67
N PRO A 199 22.92 3.78 4.52
CA PRO A 199 23.56 3.75 3.21
C PRO A 199 23.24 2.49 2.39
N GLN A 200 22.68 1.45 3.02
CA GLN A 200 22.26 0.20 2.35
C GLN A 200 20.79 0.20 1.93
N LEU A 201 20.02 1.23 2.29
CA LEU A 201 18.67 1.44 1.79
C LEU A 201 18.73 2.01 0.38
N MET A 202 18.04 1.38 -0.58
CA MET A 202 17.80 1.93 -1.92
C MET A 202 16.33 2.34 -2.07
N VAL A 203 16.06 3.52 -2.62
CA VAL A 203 14.69 4.01 -2.82
C VAL A 203 14.43 4.31 -4.29
N PHE A 204 13.41 3.69 -4.87
CA PHE A 204 12.91 3.96 -6.21
C PHE A 204 11.58 4.69 -6.14
N VAL A 205 11.55 5.92 -6.65
CA VAL A 205 10.35 6.76 -6.68
C VAL A 205 9.82 6.80 -8.10
N THR A 206 8.66 6.19 -8.34
CA THR A 206 8.02 6.25 -9.66
C THR A 206 7.25 7.56 -9.84
N CYS A 207 7.58 8.28 -10.90
CA CYS A 207 7.03 9.59 -11.21
C CYS A 207 6.05 9.48 -12.37
N PHE A 208 4.86 10.09 -12.23
CA PHE A 208 3.82 10.02 -13.25
C PHE A 208 4.12 10.86 -14.49
N ASN A 209 4.73 12.03 -14.32
CA ASN A 209 5.07 12.95 -15.39
C ASN A 209 6.40 13.68 -15.11
N GLU A 210 6.86 14.47 -16.08
CA GLU A 210 8.11 15.24 -16.00
C GLU A 210 8.12 16.28 -14.87
N THR A 211 6.97 16.90 -14.60
CA THR A 211 6.83 17.86 -13.50
C THR A 211 7.07 17.20 -12.14
N GLU A 212 6.42 16.06 -11.89
CA GLU A 212 6.58 15.31 -10.64
C GLU A 212 7.98 14.71 -10.52
N HIS A 213 8.57 14.26 -11.64
CA HIS A 213 9.96 13.80 -11.65
C HIS A 213 10.93 14.90 -11.25
N SER A 214 10.80 16.09 -11.83
CA SER A 214 11.63 17.25 -11.47
C SER A 214 11.45 17.64 -10.01
N ARG A 215 10.20 17.68 -9.54
CA ARG A 215 9.85 18.04 -8.15
C ARG A 215 10.42 17.04 -7.14
N LEU A 216 10.19 15.74 -7.34
CA LEU A 216 10.65 14.69 -6.43
C LEU A 216 12.18 14.53 -6.49
N SER A 217 12.79 14.66 -7.67
CA SER A 217 14.26 14.66 -7.79
C SER A 217 14.88 15.82 -7.02
N ALA A 218 14.30 17.02 -7.08
CA ALA A 218 14.75 18.15 -6.26
C ALA A 218 14.52 17.91 -4.76
N GLN A 219 13.39 17.30 -4.39
CA GLN A 219 13.04 17.02 -2.99
C GLN A 219 13.98 16.01 -2.31
N PHE A 220 14.59 15.11 -3.08
CA PHE A 220 15.54 14.09 -2.63
C PHE A 220 16.98 14.29 -3.15
N ALA A 221 17.32 15.49 -3.65
CA ALA A 221 18.60 15.76 -4.31
C ALA A 221 19.85 15.45 -3.44
N ASP A 222 19.72 15.55 -2.11
CA ASP A 222 20.81 15.31 -1.16
C ASP A 222 21.08 13.81 -0.90
N TYR A 223 20.28 12.90 -1.46
CA TYR A 223 20.32 11.47 -1.16
C TYR A 223 20.71 10.64 -2.38
N ALA A 224 21.96 10.17 -2.42
CA ALA A 224 22.51 9.40 -3.53
C ALA A 224 21.84 8.02 -3.73
N ASN A 225 21.17 7.52 -2.69
CA ASN A 225 20.47 6.25 -2.67
C ASN A 225 18.98 6.35 -3.07
N VAL A 226 18.56 7.50 -3.61
CA VAL A 226 17.22 7.70 -4.17
C VAL A 226 17.28 7.83 -5.69
N VAL A 227 16.47 7.06 -6.39
CA VAL A 227 16.34 7.06 -7.85
C VAL A 227 14.90 7.37 -8.25
N CYS A 228 14.70 8.56 -8.83
CA CYS A 228 13.42 8.92 -9.44
C CYS A 228 13.32 8.33 -10.85
N VAL A 229 12.38 7.42 -11.07
CA VAL A 229 12.14 6.76 -12.35
C VAL A 229 10.88 7.28 -13.02
N MET A 230 10.91 7.43 -14.34
CA MET A 230 9.76 7.84 -15.15
C MET A 230 9.77 7.04 -16.44
N ALA A 231 8.59 6.60 -16.88
CA ALA A 231 8.45 5.97 -18.19
C ALA A 231 8.56 7.03 -19.31
N PRO A 232 9.32 6.77 -20.40
CA PRO A 232 9.48 7.72 -21.51
C PRO A 232 8.17 8.16 -22.18
N ASN A 233 7.13 7.34 -22.08
CA ASN A 233 5.80 7.56 -22.66
C ASN A 233 4.71 7.87 -21.62
N GLY A 234 5.09 8.12 -20.36
CA GLY A 234 4.15 8.37 -19.25
C GLY A 234 3.40 7.15 -18.73
N HIS A 235 3.56 5.96 -19.34
CA HIS A 235 2.94 4.72 -18.90
C HIS A 235 3.98 3.75 -18.34
N LEU A 236 4.11 3.74 -17.02
CA LEU A 236 5.01 2.81 -16.33
C LEU A 236 4.34 1.43 -16.15
N THR A 237 4.48 0.58 -17.16
CA THR A 237 4.15 -0.85 -17.03
C THR A 237 5.18 -1.56 -16.15
N PHE A 238 4.84 -2.75 -15.64
CA PHE A 238 5.79 -3.58 -14.89
C PHE A 238 7.05 -3.89 -15.70
N ASP A 239 6.90 -4.21 -16.99
CA ASP A 239 8.03 -4.46 -17.88
C ASP A 239 8.90 -3.21 -18.09
N ALA A 240 8.26 -2.04 -18.27
CA ALA A 240 8.98 -0.77 -18.39
C ALA A 240 9.74 -0.46 -17.09
N PHE A 241 9.13 -0.69 -15.93
CA PHE A 241 9.79 -0.52 -14.64
C PHE A 241 11.00 -1.45 -14.48
N ASN A 242 10.86 -2.74 -14.80
CA ASN A 242 11.96 -3.70 -14.73
C ASN A 242 13.11 -3.35 -15.68
N ALA A 243 12.79 -2.88 -16.90
CA ALA A 243 13.79 -2.38 -17.84
C ALA A 243 14.52 -1.15 -17.30
N LEU A 244 13.79 -0.22 -16.65
CA LEU A 244 14.39 0.95 -16.01
C LEU A 244 15.30 0.58 -14.84
N LEU A 245 14.92 -0.39 -14.01
CA LEU A 245 15.79 -0.90 -12.93
C LEU A 245 17.08 -1.52 -13.48
N SER A 246 16.97 -2.26 -14.57
CA SER A 246 18.11 -2.91 -15.23
C SER A 246 19.05 -1.90 -15.92
N ALA A 247 18.49 -0.78 -16.39
CA ALA A 247 19.26 0.30 -17.03
C ALA A 247 19.84 1.30 -16.03
N ALA A 248 19.18 1.51 -14.89
CA ALA A 248 19.60 2.46 -13.86
C ALA A 248 20.80 1.95 -13.03
N ASN A 249 21.10 0.65 -13.05
CA ASN A 249 22.25 0.05 -12.37
C ASN A 249 22.86 -1.09 -13.22
N PRO A 250 24.06 -0.94 -13.82
CA PRO A 250 24.85 -2.12 -14.15
C PRO A 250 25.19 -2.85 -12.84
N PRO A 251 25.18 -4.20 -12.79
CA PRO A 251 25.59 -4.90 -11.59
C PRO A 251 27.02 -4.49 -11.23
N PRO A 252 27.34 -4.25 -9.93
CA PRO A 252 28.73 -4.08 -9.54
C PRO A 252 29.52 -5.29 -10.03
N ALA A 253 30.66 -5.04 -10.69
CA ALA A 253 31.52 -6.11 -11.19
C ALA A 253 31.71 -7.13 -10.07
N ALA A 254 31.37 -8.39 -10.34
CA ALA A 254 31.51 -9.46 -9.36
C ALA A 254 32.93 -9.41 -8.80
N GLY A 255 33.05 -9.00 -7.53
CA GLY A 255 34.30 -9.10 -6.80
C GLY A 255 34.79 -10.54 -6.86
N PRO A 256 36.12 -10.78 -6.80
CA PRO A 256 36.67 -12.11 -7.01
C PRO A 256 36.00 -13.08 -6.03
N VAL A 257 35.41 -14.14 -6.60
CA VAL A 257 34.87 -15.27 -5.84
C VAL A 257 36.02 -15.86 -5.06
N VAL A 258 36.14 -15.49 -3.78
CA VAL A 258 37.04 -16.16 -2.84
C VAL A 258 36.45 -17.55 -2.66
N GLY A 259 37.12 -18.53 -3.26
CA GLY A 259 36.68 -19.92 -3.29
C GLY A 259 36.39 -20.43 -1.87
N ALA A 260 35.27 -21.13 -1.73
CA ALA A 260 35.06 -22.04 -0.62
C ALA A 260 36.17 -23.10 -0.67
N VAL A 261 37.05 -23.06 0.34
CA VAL A 261 38.04 -24.11 0.62
C VAL A 261 37.28 -25.33 1.16
N PRO A 262 37.68 -26.57 0.78
CA PRO A 262 36.91 -27.82 0.92
C PRO A 262 36.49 -28.21 2.34
#